data_AF-A0A3D4JZT4-F1
#
_entry.id   AF-A0A3D4JZT4-F1
#
_cell.length_a   1.000
_cell.length_b   1.000
_cell.length_c   1.000
_cell.angle_alpha   90.00
_cell.angle_beta   90.00
_cell.angle_gamma   90.00
#
_symmetry.space_group_name_H-M   'P 1'
#
loop_
_entity.id
_entity.type
_entity.pdbx_description
1 polymer ?
#
loop_
_entity_poly.entity_id
_entity_poly.type
_entity_poly.pdbx_seq_one_letter_code
_entity_poly.pdbx_strand_id
1 'polypeptide(L)'
;MFKQFFIQNLLNLHSGTAGAKIASAFKLTAVPAVGLTIAEKISGWYIDSQSFIQIIILTLFADLFLGIWKHWKLSTFSFKKMILGFAQKLFIVIVFYFLSEAFLQIIADAELDSIYVKVFLKFLLFIWLAGNALVNMGILTNGKFPPLAFLKKIQKFNETLDYNDLKMKKDEKDLPADSPE
;
A
#
# COMPACT_ATOMS: atom_id res chain seq x y z
N MET A 1 25.81 -9.75 23.92
CA MET A 1 26.59 -9.22 22.78
C MET A 1 26.72 -7.69 22.82
N PHE A 2 25.65 -6.89 22.65
CA PHE A 2 25.74 -5.41 22.68
C PHE A 2 26.26 -4.83 24.00
N LYS A 3 25.77 -5.30 25.14
CA LYS A 3 26.24 -4.86 26.46
C LYS A 3 27.76 -5.04 26.63
N GLN A 4 28.29 -6.19 26.20
CA GLN A 4 29.73 -6.48 26.25
C GLN A 4 30.52 -5.60 25.28
N PHE A 5 29.99 -5.32 24.08
CA PHE A 5 30.61 -4.39 23.13
C PHE A 5 30.81 -3.00 23.74
N PHE A 6 29.78 -2.44 24.39
CA PHE A 6 29.89 -1.12 25.02
C PHE A 6 30.87 -1.14 26.20
N ILE A 7 30.75 -2.11 27.10
CA ILE A 7 31.63 -2.22 28.28
C ILE A 7 33.09 -2.37 27.86
N GLN A 8 33.39 -3.22 26.89
CA GLN A 8 34.76 -3.46 26.43
C GLN A 8 35.37 -2.22 25.78
N ASN A 9 34.62 -1.51 24.93
CA ASN A 9 35.13 -0.31 24.28
C ASN A 9 35.22 0.90 25.25
N LEU A 10 34.35 1.00 26.25
CA LEU A 10 34.46 2.00 27.32
C LEU A 10 35.69 1.76 28.20
N LEU A 11 35.95 0.49 28.57
CA LEU A 11 37.15 0.12 29.31
C LEU A 11 38.42 0.43 28.52
N ASN A 12 38.48 0.06 27.24
CA ASN A 12 39.63 0.37 26.37
C ASN A 12 39.82 1.87 26.14
N LEU A 13 38.73 2.65 26.14
CA LEU A 13 38.79 4.11 26.05
C LEU A 13 39.37 4.74 27.33
N HIS A 14 39.05 4.17 28.50
CA HIS A 14 39.54 4.65 29.79
C HIS A 14 41.00 4.21 30.06
N SER A 15 41.28 2.90 29.97
CA SER A 15 42.54 2.29 30.42
C SER A 15 43.45 1.73 29.32
N GLY A 16 43.06 1.83 28.04
CA GLY A 16 43.87 1.34 26.92
C GLY A 16 45.03 2.25 26.52
N THR A 17 45.86 1.78 25.59
CA THR A 17 46.92 2.58 24.94
C THR A 17 46.33 3.69 24.05
N ALA A 18 47.13 4.70 23.66
CA ALA A 18 46.63 5.81 22.83
C ALA A 18 45.92 5.33 21.55
N GLY A 19 46.46 4.32 20.86
CA GLY A 19 45.82 3.70 19.70
C GLY A 19 44.53 2.95 20.04
N ALA A 20 44.48 2.26 21.18
CA ALA A 20 43.26 1.59 21.64
C ALA A 20 42.16 2.59 22.00
N LYS A 21 42.52 3.75 22.58
CA LYS A 21 41.59 4.83 22.89
C LYS A 21 40.95 5.41 21.63
N ILE A 22 41.75 5.73 20.61
CA ILE A 22 41.25 6.24 19.32
C ILE A 22 40.33 5.20 18.65
N ALA A 23 40.77 3.94 18.58
CA ALA A 23 39.98 2.88 17.96
C ALA A 23 38.65 2.61 18.69
N SER A 24 38.65 2.66 20.03
CA SER A 24 37.44 2.49 20.83
C SER A 24 36.52 3.71 20.76
N ALA A 25 37.05 4.94 20.69
CA ALA A 25 36.25 6.14 20.43
C ALA A 25 35.54 6.07 19.07
N PHE A 26 36.25 5.63 18.02
CA PHE A 26 35.66 5.42 16.70
C PHE A 26 34.55 4.35 16.73
N LYS A 27 34.79 3.20 17.37
CA LYS A 27 33.77 2.13 17.48
C LYS A 27 32.54 2.57 18.26
N LEU A 28 32.72 3.30 19.36
CA LEU A 28 31.65 3.81 20.20
C LEU A 28 30.81 4.89 19.52
N THR A 29 31.35 5.59 18.53
CA THR A 29 30.62 6.62 17.76
C THR A 29 30.01 6.05 16.48
N ALA A 30 30.78 5.27 15.72
CA ALA A 30 30.35 4.72 14.43
C ALA A 30 29.16 3.75 14.55
N VAL A 31 29.16 2.85 15.54
CA VAL A 31 28.09 1.86 15.68
C VAL A 31 26.74 2.52 16.03
N PRO A 32 26.64 3.43 17.02
CA PRO A 32 25.42 4.20 17.24
C PRO A 32 25.06 5.11 16.06
N ALA A 33 26.03 5.73 15.39
CA ALA A 33 25.76 6.63 14.26
C ALA A 33 25.09 5.92 13.07
N VAL A 34 25.54 4.71 12.72
CA VAL A 34 24.88 3.89 11.69
C VAL A 34 23.46 3.53 12.11
N GLY A 35 23.27 3.11 13.36
CA GLY A 35 21.94 2.80 13.89
C GLY A 35 21.00 4.01 13.87
N LEU A 36 21.50 5.18 14.27
CA LEU A 36 20.79 6.45 14.26
C LEU A 36 20.40 6.84 12.84
N THR A 37 21.33 6.77 11.89
CA THR A 37 21.09 7.13 10.48
C THR A 37 19.99 6.25 9.87
N ILE A 38 20.01 4.94 10.13
CA ILE A 38 18.97 4.02 9.67
C ILE A 38 17.64 4.37 10.33
N ALA A 39 17.64 4.60 11.64
CA ALA A 39 16.44 4.95 12.39
C ALA A 39 15.82 6.27 11.90
N GLU A 40 16.64 7.28 11.63
CA GLU A 40 16.21 8.57 11.07
C GLU A 40 15.61 8.40 9.68
N LYS A 41 16.24 7.62 8.79
CA LYS A 41 15.70 7.35 7.46
C LYS A 41 14.36 6.61 7.51
N ILE A 42 14.25 5.58 8.34
CA ILE A 42 12.99 4.82 8.50
C ILE A 42 11.91 5.71 9.13
N SER A 43 12.27 6.50 10.14
CA SER A 43 11.31 7.37 10.83
C SER A 43 10.83 8.50 9.92
N GLY A 44 11.74 9.13 9.17
CA GLY A 44 11.39 10.15 8.19
C GLY A 44 10.46 9.61 7.12
N TRP A 45 10.82 8.46 6.51
CA TRP A 45 9.95 7.78 5.55
C TRP A 45 8.57 7.46 6.13
N TYR A 46 8.52 6.96 7.38
CA TYR A 46 7.26 6.65 8.04
C TYR A 46 6.42 7.90 8.25
N ILE A 47 6.98 8.98 8.77
CA ILE A 47 6.28 10.25 9.00
C ILE A 47 5.71 10.79 7.68
N ASP A 48 6.51 10.81 6.62
CA ASP A 48 6.09 11.29 5.29
C ASP A 48 5.00 10.42 4.66
N SER A 49 4.98 9.13 5.00
CA SER A 49 4.09 8.14 4.40
C SER A 49 2.91 7.75 5.29
N GLN A 50 2.88 8.22 6.54
CA GLN A 50 1.99 7.72 7.59
C GLN A 50 0.52 7.76 7.17
N SER A 51 0.06 8.89 6.66
CA SER A 51 -1.34 9.08 6.24
C SER A 51 -1.74 8.08 5.15
N PHE A 52 -0.85 7.84 4.18
CA PHE A 52 -1.11 6.88 3.11
C PHE A 52 -1.11 5.44 3.64
N ILE A 53 -0.14 5.08 4.48
CA ILE A 53 -0.07 3.76 5.13
C ILE A 53 -1.35 3.49 5.92
N GLN A 54 -1.85 4.47 6.69
CA GLN A 54 -3.09 4.34 7.45
C GLN A 54 -4.30 4.09 6.52
N ILE A 55 -4.43 4.83 5.42
CA ILE A 55 -5.51 4.62 4.43
C ILE A 55 -5.46 3.21 3.85
N ILE A 56 -4.27 2.73 3.48
CA ILE A 56 -4.06 1.39 2.91
C ILE A 56 -4.43 0.31 3.93
N ILE A 57 -4.00 0.45 5.19
CA ILE A 57 -4.34 -0.48 6.27
C ILE A 57 -5.86 -0.53 6.50
N LEU A 58 -6.51 0.64 6.60
CA LEU A 58 -7.97 0.71 6.77
C LEU A 58 -8.71 0.08 5.59
N THR A 59 -8.22 0.28 4.37
CA THR A 59 -8.81 -0.30 3.15
C THR A 59 -8.65 -1.83 3.14
N LEU A 60 -7.48 -2.34 3.55
CA LEU A 60 -7.23 -3.78 3.70
C LEU A 60 -8.19 -4.42 4.72
N PHE A 61 -8.40 -3.76 5.86
CA PHE A 61 -9.36 -4.23 6.86
C PHE A 61 -10.80 -4.18 6.34
N ALA A 62 -11.19 -3.09 5.68
CA ALA A 62 -12.53 -2.99 5.07
C ALA A 62 -12.77 -4.11 4.05
N ASP A 63 -11.80 -4.37 3.17
CA ASP A 63 -11.86 -5.49 2.22
C ASP A 63 -11.95 -6.85 2.93
N LEU A 64 -11.16 -7.07 3.98
CA LEU A 64 -11.21 -8.30 4.78
C LEU A 64 -12.58 -8.51 5.42
N PHE A 65 -13.13 -7.50 6.10
CA PHE A 65 -14.44 -7.58 6.75
C PHE A 65 -15.56 -7.84 5.74
N LEU A 66 -15.56 -7.12 4.61
CA LEU A 66 -16.52 -7.33 3.53
C LEU A 66 -16.37 -8.72 2.91
N GLY A 67 -15.14 -9.21 2.75
CA GLY A 67 -14.85 -10.56 2.28
C GLY A 67 -15.38 -11.64 3.21
N ILE A 68 -15.16 -11.51 4.53
CA ILE A 68 -15.69 -12.42 5.55
C ILE A 68 -17.22 -12.43 5.48
N TRP A 69 -17.84 -11.24 5.51
CA TRP A 69 -19.30 -11.12 5.49
C TRP A 69 -19.90 -11.75 4.22
N LYS A 70 -19.29 -11.49 3.06
CA LYS A 70 -19.69 -12.12 1.79
C LYS A 70 -19.66 -13.65 1.89
N HIS A 71 -18.56 -14.22 2.37
CA HIS A 71 -18.40 -15.67 2.44
C HIS A 71 -19.29 -16.32 3.52
N TRP A 72 -19.64 -15.61 4.59
CA TRP A 72 -20.67 -16.03 5.54
C TRP A 72 -22.07 -16.03 4.91
N LYS A 73 -22.45 -14.95 4.20
CA LYS A 73 -23.75 -14.86 3.50
C LYS A 73 -23.92 -15.97 2.44
N LEU A 74 -22.83 -16.35 1.78
CA LEU A 74 -22.80 -17.39 0.75
C LEU A 74 -22.51 -18.80 1.31
N SER A 75 -22.36 -18.97 2.63
CA SER A 75 -22.02 -20.25 3.28
C SER A 75 -20.77 -20.94 2.70
N THR A 76 -19.79 -20.17 2.21
CA THR A 76 -18.54 -20.66 1.58
C THR A 76 -17.29 -20.29 2.37
N PHE A 77 -17.46 -19.87 3.63
CA PHE A 77 -16.35 -19.39 4.45
C PHE A 77 -15.34 -20.49 4.78
N SER A 78 -14.06 -20.16 4.59
CA SER A 78 -12.93 -20.99 4.97
C SER A 78 -11.82 -20.12 5.54
N PHE A 79 -11.50 -20.34 6.81
CA PHE A 79 -10.49 -19.58 7.54
C PHE A 79 -9.09 -19.68 6.88
N LYS A 80 -8.72 -20.88 6.41
CA LYS A 80 -7.45 -21.09 5.69
C LYS A 80 -7.37 -20.26 4.41
N LYS A 81 -8.46 -20.22 3.62
CA LYS A 81 -8.52 -19.41 2.40
C LYS A 81 -8.49 -17.91 2.71
N MET A 82 -9.15 -17.49 3.80
CA MET A 82 -9.14 -16.10 4.26
C MET A 82 -7.73 -15.62 4.61
N ILE A 83 -7.01 -16.36 5.46
CA ILE A 83 -5.63 -15.98 5.85
C ILE A 83 -4.70 -15.99 4.63
N LEU A 84 -4.76 -17.02 3.79
CA LEU A 84 -3.88 -17.13 2.63
C LEU A 84 -4.14 -15.96 1.65
N GLY A 85 -5.41 -15.68 1.34
CA GLY A 85 -5.78 -14.55 0.48
C GLY A 85 -5.37 -13.20 1.07
N PHE A 86 -5.55 -13.00 2.37
CA PHE A 86 -5.13 -11.77 3.05
C PHE A 86 -3.60 -11.61 3.06
N ALA A 87 -2.85 -12.68 3.36
CA ALA A 87 -1.40 -12.68 3.33
C ALA A 87 -0.85 -12.40 1.92
N GLN A 88 -1.47 -12.98 0.89
CA GLN A 88 -1.12 -12.70 -0.51
C GLN A 88 -1.36 -11.23 -0.86
N LYS A 89 -2.49 -10.64 -0.44
CA LYS A 89 -2.76 -9.22 -0.66
C LYS A 89 -1.75 -8.33 0.07
N LEU A 90 -1.47 -8.62 1.33
CA LEU A 90 -0.44 -7.91 2.11
C LEU A 90 0.92 -7.94 1.42
N PHE A 91 1.34 -9.12 0.95
CA PHE A 91 2.60 -9.28 0.24
C PHE A 91 2.66 -8.42 -1.03
N ILE A 92 1.60 -8.45 -1.85
CA ILE A 92 1.51 -7.64 -3.07
C ILE A 92 1.58 -6.14 -2.73
N VAL A 93 0.88 -5.69 -1.69
CA VAL A 93 0.90 -4.29 -1.24
C VAL A 93 2.31 -3.85 -0.85
N ILE A 94 3.01 -4.67 -0.05
CA ILE A 94 4.38 -4.38 0.39
C ILE A 94 5.33 -4.31 -0.81
N VAL A 95 5.29 -5.30 -1.70
CA VAL A 95 6.15 -5.36 -2.88
C VAL A 95 5.88 -4.19 -3.81
N PHE A 96 4.60 -3.90 -4.13
CA PHE A 96 4.25 -2.80 -5.01
C PHE A 96 4.65 -1.44 -4.43
N TYR A 97 4.41 -1.22 -3.14
CA TYR A 97 4.80 0.01 -2.48
C TYR A 97 6.32 0.20 -2.51
N PHE A 98 7.08 -0.84 -2.19
CA PHE A 98 8.54 -0.83 -2.26
C PHE A 98 9.04 -0.49 -3.67
N LEU A 99 8.50 -1.15 -4.71
CA LEU A 99 8.87 -0.87 -6.10
C LEU A 99 8.49 0.55 -6.52
N SER A 100 7.35 1.07 -6.04
CA SER A 100 6.90 2.44 -6.33
C SER A 100 7.83 3.47 -5.71
N GLU A 101 8.23 3.30 -4.45
CA GLU A 101 9.19 4.19 -3.79
C GLU A 101 10.57 4.12 -4.44
N ALA A 102 11.05 2.91 -4.80
CA ALA A 102 12.32 2.75 -5.52
C ALA A 102 12.29 3.45 -6.89
N PHE A 103 11.18 3.34 -7.62
CA PHE A 103 10.99 4.02 -8.90
C PHE A 103 10.94 5.54 -8.73
N LEU A 104 10.23 6.05 -7.71
CA LEU A 104 10.20 7.48 -7.41
C LEU A 104 11.58 8.01 -7.05
N GLN A 105 12.40 7.24 -6.34
CA GLN A 105 13.77 7.61 -6.03
C GLN A 105 14.63 7.73 -7.31
N ILE A 106 14.51 6.77 -8.25
CA ILE A 106 15.22 6.83 -9.54
C ILE A 106 14.83 8.08 -10.35
N ILE A 107 13.54 8.42 -10.36
CA ILE A 107 13.03 9.63 -11.02
C ILE A 107 13.55 10.90 -10.35
N ALA A 108 13.56 10.93 -9.02
CA ALA A 108 14.06 12.07 -8.26
C ALA A 108 15.57 12.30 -8.49
N ASP A 109 16.36 11.23 -8.56
CA ASP A 109 17.80 11.29 -8.88
C ASP A 109 18.06 11.84 -10.30
N ALA A 110 17.08 11.72 -11.21
CA ALA A 110 17.13 12.27 -12.55
C ALA A 110 16.54 13.70 -12.66
N GLU A 111 16.27 14.37 -11.53
CA GLU A 111 15.62 15.69 -11.46
C GLU A 111 14.21 15.74 -12.08
N LEU A 112 13.54 14.58 -12.21
CA LEU A 112 12.20 14.44 -12.78
C LEU A 112 11.11 14.26 -11.69
N ASP A 113 11.40 14.59 -10.43
CA ASP A 113 10.48 14.39 -9.32
C ASP A 113 9.14 15.10 -9.60
N SER A 114 8.09 14.30 -9.78
CA SER A 114 6.77 14.75 -10.18
C SER A 114 5.75 14.25 -9.18
N ILE A 115 5.11 15.20 -8.51
CA ILE A 115 3.98 14.95 -7.61
C ILE A 115 2.91 14.11 -8.31
N TYR A 116 2.69 14.31 -9.61
CA TYR A 116 1.70 13.57 -10.39
C TYR A 116 2.03 12.07 -10.47
N VAL A 117 3.30 11.70 -10.66
CA VAL A 117 3.73 10.30 -10.72
C VAL A 117 3.57 9.65 -9.34
N LYS A 118 3.98 10.35 -8.27
CA LYS A 118 3.81 9.88 -6.88
C LYS A 118 2.35 9.66 -6.53
N VAL A 119 1.48 10.61 -6.86
CA VAL A 119 0.03 10.49 -6.64
C VAL A 119 -0.55 9.34 -7.47
N PHE A 120 -0.16 9.21 -8.73
CA PHE A 120 -0.63 8.14 -9.61
C PHE A 120 -0.28 6.75 -9.07
N LEU A 121 0.96 6.51 -8.66
CA LEU A 121 1.38 5.20 -8.11
C LEU A 121 0.63 4.85 -6.81
N LYS A 122 0.50 5.84 -5.91
CA LYS A 122 -0.28 5.69 -4.67
C LYS A 122 -1.75 5.41 -4.96
N PHE A 123 -2.31 6.09 -5.95
CA PHE A 123 -3.68 5.88 -6.41
C PHE A 123 -3.89 4.49 -7.02
N LEU A 124 -2.92 4.00 -7.81
CA LEU A 124 -2.98 2.67 -8.43
C LEU A 124 -3.03 1.55 -7.37
N LEU A 125 -2.20 1.66 -6.33
CA LEU A 125 -2.25 0.73 -5.20
C LEU A 125 -3.58 0.82 -4.45
N PHE A 126 -4.04 2.03 -4.17
CA PHE A 126 -5.29 2.27 -3.46
C PHE A 126 -6.49 1.71 -4.22
N ILE A 127 -6.61 1.97 -5.52
CA ILE A 127 -7.78 1.55 -6.31
C ILE A 127 -7.83 0.03 -6.47
N TRP A 128 -6.69 -0.66 -6.50
CA TRP A 128 -6.66 -2.12 -6.49
C TRP A 128 -7.24 -2.70 -5.19
N LEU A 129 -6.90 -2.12 -4.03
CA LEU A 129 -7.47 -2.53 -2.74
C LEU A 129 -8.95 -2.14 -2.60
N ALA A 130 -9.26 -0.88 -2.87
CA ALA A 130 -10.62 -0.36 -2.80
C ALA A 130 -11.55 -1.07 -3.80
N GLY A 131 -11.06 -1.40 -4.99
CA GLY A 131 -11.79 -2.15 -6.01
C GLY A 131 -12.22 -3.53 -5.52
N ASN A 132 -11.35 -4.25 -4.81
CA ASN A 132 -11.70 -5.54 -4.20
C ASN A 132 -12.81 -5.39 -3.13
N ALA A 133 -12.70 -4.37 -2.26
CA ALA A 133 -13.73 -4.06 -1.29
C ALA A 133 -15.06 -3.71 -1.97
N LEU A 134 -15.02 -2.92 -3.04
CA LEU A 134 -16.18 -2.55 -3.86
C LEU A 134 -16.84 -3.76 -4.52
N VAL A 135 -16.07 -4.72 -5.03
CA VAL A 135 -16.64 -5.98 -5.55
C VAL A 135 -17.34 -6.76 -4.43
N ASN A 136 -16.73 -6.88 -3.25
CA ASN A 136 -17.37 -7.55 -2.11
C ASN A 136 -18.66 -6.82 -1.68
N MET A 137 -18.68 -5.49 -1.65
CA MET A 137 -19.89 -4.69 -1.41
C MET A 137 -20.97 -4.94 -2.47
N GLY A 138 -20.60 -4.96 -3.74
CA GLY A 138 -21.53 -5.23 -4.84
C GLY A 138 -22.21 -6.59 -4.70
N ILE A 139 -21.47 -7.62 -4.27
CA ILE A 139 -22.03 -8.95 -4.00
C ILE A 139 -22.95 -8.93 -2.77
N LEU A 140 -22.53 -8.26 -1.68
CA LEU A 140 -23.33 -8.15 -0.46
C LEU A 140 -24.66 -7.43 -0.68
N THR A 141 -24.65 -6.38 -1.49
CA THR A 141 -25.82 -5.54 -1.80
C THR A 141 -26.65 -6.07 -2.97
N ASN A 142 -26.33 -7.24 -3.52
CA ASN A 142 -26.96 -7.80 -4.73
C ASN A 142 -26.95 -6.80 -5.90
N GLY A 143 -25.86 -6.03 -6.03
CA GLY A 143 -25.65 -5.07 -7.10
C GLY A 143 -26.33 -3.72 -6.93
N LYS A 144 -26.81 -3.37 -5.73
CA LYS A 144 -27.29 -2.01 -5.45
C LYS A 144 -26.13 -1.01 -5.33
N PHE A 145 -25.01 -1.42 -4.72
CA PHE A 145 -23.85 -0.56 -4.56
C PHE A 145 -22.52 -1.33 -4.41
N PRO A 146 -21.51 -1.03 -5.26
CA PRO A 146 -21.63 -0.35 -6.54
C PRO A 146 -22.46 -1.21 -7.53
N PRO A 147 -23.11 -0.62 -8.55
CA PRO A 147 -23.90 -1.36 -9.51
C PRO A 147 -23.09 -2.45 -10.20
N LEU A 148 -23.62 -3.67 -10.31
CA LEU A 148 -22.92 -4.80 -10.98
C LEU A 148 -22.57 -4.47 -12.43
N ALA A 149 -23.41 -3.69 -13.12
CA ALA A 149 -23.13 -3.20 -14.47
C ALA A 149 -21.88 -2.31 -14.53
N PHE A 150 -21.65 -1.49 -13.51
CA PHE A 150 -20.46 -0.65 -13.40
C PHE A 150 -19.21 -1.50 -13.14
N LEU A 151 -19.29 -2.48 -12.22
CA LEU A 151 -18.17 -3.40 -11.96
C LEU A 151 -17.80 -4.23 -13.20
N LYS A 152 -18.79 -4.76 -13.94
CA LYS A 152 -18.56 -5.50 -15.19
C LYS A 152 -17.91 -4.63 -16.28
N LYS A 153 -18.27 -3.35 -16.37
CA LYS A 153 -17.64 -2.42 -17.32
C LYS A 153 -16.18 -2.14 -16.96
N ILE A 154 -15.88 -1.92 -15.68
CA ILE A 154 -14.48 -1.76 -15.23
C ILE A 154 -13.69 -3.03 -15.50
N GLN A 155 -14.26 -4.20 -15.21
CA GLN A 155 -13.61 -5.47 -15.50
C GLN A 155 -13.33 -5.61 -17.01
N LYS A 156 -14.31 -5.31 -17.85
CA LYS A 156 -14.16 -5.36 -19.31
C LYS A 156 -13.08 -4.40 -19.80
N PHE A 157 -13.08 -3.16 -19.30
CA PHE A 157 -12.03 -2.18 -19.59
C PHE A 157 -10.63 -2.67 -19.16
N ASN A 158 -10.50 -3.33 -18.01
CA ASN A 158 -9.22 -3.90 -17.58
C ASN A 158 -8.73 -5.03 -18.51
N GLU A 159 -9.65 -5.77 -19.13
CA GLU A 159 -9.34 -6.86 -20.07
C GLU A 159 -9.06 -6.35 -21.48
N THR A 160 -9.76 -5.31 -21.94
CA THR A 160 -9.68 -4.79 -23.33
C THR A 160 -8.77 -3.57 -23.48
N LEU A 161 -8.56 -2.82 -22.39
CA LEU A 161 -7.96 -1.47 -22.38
C LEU A 161 -8.67 -0.46 -23.31
N ASP A 162 -9.92 -0.73 -23.72
CA ASP A 162 -10.69 0.13 -24.62
C ASP A 162 -11.57 1.10 -23.82
N TYR A 163 -11.26 2.39 -23.90
CA TYR A 163 -12.01 3.46 -23.22
C TYR A 163 -13.51 3.51 -23.62
N ASN A 164 -13.87 2.95 -24.77
CA ASN A 164 -15.28 2.84 -25.19
C ASN A 164 -16.10 1.97 -24.25
N ASP A 165 -15.50 1.00 -23.56
CA ASP A 165 -16.18 0.13 -22.60
C ASP A 165 -16.65 0.88 -21.34
N LEU A 166 -16.05 2.05 -21.06
CA LEU A 166 -16.43 2.92 -19.94
C LEU A 166 -17.55 3.91 -20.31
N LYS A 167 -17.90 4.06 -21.58
CA LYS A 167 -18.96 4.99 -22.00
C LYS A 167 -20.32 4.53 -21.46
N MET A 168 -21.06 5.44 -20.85
CA MET A 168 -22.50 5.25 -20.66
C MET A 168 -23.15 5.44 -22.02
N LYS A 169 -23.76 4.39 -22.58
CA LYS A 169 -24.75 4.59 -23.62
C LYS A 169 -25.85 5.40 -22.95
N LYS A 170 -26.07 6.64 -23.39
CA LYS A 170 -27.35 7.30 -23.15
C LYS A 170 -28.37 6.43 -23.87
N ASP A 171 -29.18 5.69 -23.12
CA ASP A 171 -30.38 5.10 -23.70
C ASP A 171 -31.32 6.27 -24.00
N GLU A 172 -31.17 6.82 -25.19
CA GLU A 172 -32.02 7.85 -25.78
C GLU A 172 -33.28 7.17 -26.34
N LYS A 173 -33.97 6.43 -25.46
CA LYS A 173 -35.26 5.79 -25.69
C LYS A 173 -35.98 5.72 -24.35
N ASP A 174 -36.71 6.79 -24.02
CA ASP A 174 -37.94 6.79 -23.20
C ASP A 174 -38.41 8.24 -22.95
N LEU A 175 -38.51 9.04 -24.02
CA LEU A 175 -39.54 10.07 -24.10
C LEU A 175 -40.42 9.70 -25.28
N PRO A 176 -41.68 9.32 -25.08
CA PRO A 176 -42.61 9.24 -26.19
C PRO A 176 -42.69 10.64 -26.81
N ALA A 177 -42.21 10.75 -28.04
CA ALA A 177 -42.37 11.93 -28.88
C ALA A 177 -43.81 11.99 -29.40
N ASP A 178 -44.80 11.96 -28.50
CA ASP A 178 -46.16 12.44 -28.77
C ASP A 178 -46.93 12.52 -27.44
N SER A 179 -46.99 13.71 -26.86
CA SER A 179 -48.12 14.10 -26.01
C SER A 179 -48.61 15.45 -26.51
N PRO A 180 -49.61 15.46 -27.42
CA PRO A 180 -50.52 16.58 -27.51
C PRO A 180 -51.35 16.61 -26.21
N GLU A 181 -51.95 17.77 -25.93
CA GLU A 181 -52.95 17.95 -24.87
C GLU A 181 -53.96 16.81 -24.73
#